data_AF-A0A3M1ISF6-F1
#
_entry.id   AF-A0A3M1ISF6-F1
#
_cell.length_a   1.000
_cell.length_b   1.000
_cell.length_c   1.000
_cell.angle_alpha   90.00
_cell.angle_beta   90.00
_cell.angle_gamma   90.00
#
_symmetry.space_group_name_H-M   'P 1'
#
loop_
_entity.id
_entity.type
_entity.pdbx_description
1 polymer ?
#
loop_
_entity_poly.entity_id
_entity_poly.type
_entity_poly.pdbx_seq_one_letter_code
_entity_poly.pdbx_strand_id
1 'polypeptide(L)'
;MVGAGLSGAVIGRHLAEAGHAVTVVDSRPHVGGNCHTERDADTGVMVHVYGPHIFHTDDEEVWDYVNRFTSFQPYKNRVKSTTRGRWGEREVFSLPVNLHTINQFFRATMRPDEARDFITEEQADTSITDPQTFEEQALRFVGRDLYEAFFKGYTMKQWGCHPSELPASILKRLPVRFNYDDNYFFHRFQGMPEHGYTRMIEGILDHPRITVRLETVFDRS
;
A
#
# COMPACT_ATOMS: atom_id res chain seq x y z
N MET A 1 -15.05 10.35 -20.30
CA MET A 1 -14.17 10.13 -19.14
C MET A 1 -12.75 10.48 -19.52
N VAL A 2 -12.04 11.25 -18.69
CA VAL A 2 -10.62 11.55 -18.87
C VAL A 2 -9.82 10.72 -17.87
N GLY A 3 -8.90 9.91 -18.38
CA GLY A 3 -8.17 8.87 -17.65
C GLY A 3 -8.82 7.49 -17.78
N ALA A 4 -8.03 6.49 -18.16
CA ALA A 4 -8.39 5.07 -18.26
C ALA A 4 -7.85 4.24 -17.09
N GLY A 5 -7.61 4.86 -15.93
CA GLY A 5 -7.36 4.16 -14.66
C GLY A 5 -8.65 3.60 -14.03
N LEU A 6 -8.53 3.02 -12.83
CA LEU A 6 -9.67 2.42 -12.10
C LEU A 6 -10.89 3.34 -12.04
N SER A 7 -10.74 4.60 -11.63
CA SER A 7 -11.88 5.52 -11.51
C SER A 7 -12.60 5.75 -12.84
N GLY A 8 -11.85 6.03 -13.92
CA GLY A 8 -12.44 6.27 -15.23
C GLY A 8 -13.09 5.02 -15.82
N ALA A 9 -12.46 3.86 -15.63
CA ALA A 9 -12.97 2.58 -16.09
C ALA A 9 -14.25 2.16 -15.37
N VAL A 10 -14.27 2.23 -14.03
CA VAL A 10 -15.43 1.85 -13.21
C VAL A 10 -16.61 2.79 -13.44
N ILE A 11 -16.40 4.11 -13.41
CA ILE A 11 -17.47 5.07 -13.69
C ILE A 11 -17.98 4.88 -15.13
N GLY A 12 -17.06 4.67 -16.09
CA GLY A 12 -17.42 4.41 -17.48
C GLY A 12 -18.27 3.15 -17.64
N ARG A 13 -17.92 2.07 -16.94
CA ARG A 13 -18.71 0.82 -16.89
C ARG A 13 -20.12 1.05 -16.40
N HIS A 14 -20.29 1.67 -15.23
CA HIS A 14 -21.62 1.91 -14.66
C HIS A 14 -22.49 2.82 -15.55
N LEU A 15 -21.92 3.88 -16.13
CA LEU A 15 -22.65 4.74 -17.07
C LEU A 15 -23.08 3.97 -18.33
N ALA A 16 -22.20 3.09 -18.83
CA ALA A 16 -22.49 2.29 -20.01
C ALA A 16 -23.56 1.21 -19.75
N GLU A 17 -23.53 0.58 -18.58
CA GLU A 17 -24.59 -0.34 -18.11
C GLU A 17 -25.93 0.39 -17.93
N ALA A 18 -25.92 1.67 -17.54
CA ALA A 18 -27.10 2.53 -17.52
C ALA A 18 -27.57 3.01 -18.91
N GLY A 19 -26.91 2.56 -19.99
CA GLY A 19 -27.32 2.82 -21.37
C GLY A 19 -26.64 4.03 -22.04
N HIS A 20 -25.76 4.76 -21.34
CA HIS A 20 -25.05 5.89 -21.91
C HIS A 20 -23.92 5.45 -22.85
N ALA A 21 -23.71 6.20 -23.92
CA ALA A 21 -22.50 6.07 -24.75
C ALA A 21 -21.35 6.81 -24.05
N VAL A 22 -20.25 6.11 -23.78
CA VAL A 22 -19.11 6.62 -23.02
C VAL A 22 -17.86 6.57 -23.89
N THR A 23 -17.16 7.70 -23.98
CA THR A 23 -15.79 7.72 -24.50
C THR A 23 -14.82 7.89 -23.33
N VAL A 24 -13.88 6.96 -23.19
CA VAL A 24 -12.77 7.04 -22.24
C VAL A 24 -11.52 7.42 -23.01
N VAL A 25 -10.88 8.53 -22.62
CA VAL A 25 -9.61 8.98 -23.22
C VAL A 25 -8.49 8.89 -22.19
N ASP A 26 -7.28 8.49 -22.59
CA ASP A 26 -6.08 8.57 -21.77
C ASP A 26 -4.91 9.07 -22.62
N SER A 27 -4.04 9.89 -22.04
CA SER A 27 -2.84 10.37 -22.72
C SER A 27 -1.76 9.29 -22.83
N ARG A 28 -1.84 8.24 -22.00
CA ARG A 28 -0.92 7.10 -22.03
C ARG A 28 -1.29 6.11 -23.16
N PRO A 29 -0.34 5.30 -23.64
CA PRO A 29 -0.58 4.29 -24.67
C PRO A 29 -1.24 3.01 -24.13
N HIS A 30 -1.68 3.00 -22.87
CA HIS A 30 -2.26 1.83 -22.21
C HIS A 30 -3.37 2.25 -21.23
N VAL A 31 -4.24 1.30 -20.88
CA VAL A 31 -5.22 1.46 -19.79
C VAL A 31 -4.61 1.13 -18.42
N GLY A 32 -5.34 1.39 -17.35
CA GLY A 32 -4.99 1.03 -15.98
C GLY A 32 -4.28 2.13 -15.18
N GLY A 33 -3.90 3.24 -15.80
CA GLY A 33 -3.21 4.33 -15.10
C GLY A 33 -1.96 3.80 -14.38
N ASN A 34 -1.83 4.05 -13.08
CA ASN A 34 -0.64 3.62 -12.32
C ASN A 34 -0.61 2.13 -12.01
N CYS A 35 -1.75 1.42 -11.99
CA CYS A 35 -1.74 -0.02 -11.77
C CYS A 35 -1.41 -0.81 -13.04
N HIS A 36 -1.07 -0.16 -14.15
CA HIS A 36 -0.70 -0.83 -15.40
C HIS A 36 0.41 -1.88 -15.19
N THR A 37 0.14 -3.06 -15.72
CA THR A 37 1.05 -4.21 -15.75
C THR A 37 1.36 -4.63 -17.17
N GLU A 38 2.60 -5.04 -17.40
CA GLU A 38 3.06 -5.63 -18.66
C GLU A 38 3.90 -6.88 -18.39
N ARG A 39 4.16 -7.68 -19.43
CA ARG A 39 5.13 -8.77 -19.32
C ARG A 39 6.47 -8.27 -19.83
N ASP A 40 7.49 -8.41 -19.00
CA ASP A 40 8.87 -8.19 -19.39
C ASP A 40 9.23 -9.08 -20.59
N ALA A 41 9.85 -8.50 -21.63
CA ALA A 41 10.06 -9.18 -22.91
C ALA A 41 11.07 -10.33 -22.83
N ASP A 42 12.08 -10.19 -21.97
CA ASP A 42 13.18 -11.16 -21.86
C ASP A 42 12.82 -12.34 -20.96
N THR A 43 12.07 -12.08 -19.87
CA THR A 43 11.78 -13.07 -18.84
C THR A 43 10.32 -13.56 -18.86
N GLY A 44 9.41 -12.84 -19.52
CA GLY A 44 7.98 -13.10 -19.49
C GLY A 44 7.30 -12.80 -18.13
N VAL A 45 8.06 -12.30 -17.15
CA VAL A 45 7.56 -11.97 -15.81
C VAL A 45 6.62 -10.78 -15.90
N MET A 46 5.49 -10.88 -15.20
CA MET A 46 4.54 -9.77 -15.10
C MET A 46 5.06 -8.71 -14.13
N VAL A 47 5.19 -7.49 -14.61
CA VAL A 47 5.73 -6.34 -13.86
C VAL A 47 4.70 -5.22 -13.79
N HIS A 48 4.81 -4.41 -12.75
CA HIS A 48 4.05 -3.16 -12.61
C HIS A 48 4.93 -2.01 -13.08
N VAL A 49 4.49 -1.27 -14.09
CA VAL A 49 5.31 -0.23 -14.72
C VAL A 49 5.53 0.96 -13.78
N TYR A 50 4.55 1.27 -12.92
CA TYR A 50 4.57 2.45 -12.05
C TYR A 50 4.63 2.11 -10.56
N GLY A 51 5.35 1.04 -10.23
CA GLY A 51 5.53 0.58 -8.86
C GLY A 51 4.49 -0.46 -8.42
N PRO A 52 4.80 -1.20 -7.34
CA PRO A 52 4.00 -2.35 -6.92
C PRO A 52 2.60 -1.90 -6.48
N HIS A 53 1.57 -2.54 -7.03
CA HIS A 53 0.18 -2.38 -6.62
C HIS A 53 -0.31 -3.72 -6.09
N ILE A 54 -0.69 -3.79 -4.83
CA ILE A 54 -1.21 -5.01 -4.22
C ILE A 54 -2.68 -4.76 -3.91
N PHE A 55 -3.57 -5.64 -4.38
CA PHE A 55 -5.00 -5.47 -4.13
C PHE A 55 -5.34 -5.93 -2.73
N HIS A 56 -6.02 -5.07 -1.98
CA HIS A 56 -6.55 -5.39 -0.67
C HIS A 56 -7.80 -4.55 -0.39
N THR A 57 -8.83 -5.13 0.22
CA THR A 57 -10.05 -4.41 0.61
C THR A 57 -10.80 -5.17 1.71
N ASP A 58 -11.48 -4.45 2.60
CA ASP A 58 -12.49 -5.01 3.51
C ASP A 58 -13.90 -4.96 2.90
N ASP A 59 -14.05 -4.24 1.79
CA ASP A 59 -15.31 -4.04 1.10
C ASP A 59 -15.61 -5.22 0.16
N GLU A 60 -16.65 -5.98 0.51
CA GLU A 60 -17.11 -7.15 -0.24
C GLU A 60 -17.72 -6.77 -1.60
N GLU A 61 -18.38 -5.62 -1.71
CA GLU A 61 -18.93 -5.13 -2.98
C GLU A 61 -17.79 -4.82 -3.97
N VAL A 62 -16.72 -4.19 -3.49
CA VAL A 62 -15.52 -3.93 -4.30
C VAL A 62 -14.84 -5.23 -4.72
N TRP A 63 -14.73 -6.21 -3.81
CA TRP A 63 -14.14 -7.51 -4.11
C TRP A 63 -14.94 -8.28 -5.17
N ASP A 64 -16.26 -8.36 -4.99
CA ASP A 64 -17.14 -9.05 -5.92
C ASP A 64 -17.15 -8.36 -7.28
N TYR A 65 -17.14 -7.03 -7.30
CA TYR A 65 -17.08 -6.26 -8.55
C TYR A 65 -15.83 -6.60 -9.36
N VAL A 66 -14.63 -6.56 -8.77
CA VAL A 66 -13.39 -6.82 -9.52
C VAL A 66 -13.31 -8.28 -9.97
N ASN A 67 -13.87 -9.22 -9.21
CA ASN A 67 -13.91 -10.64 -9.56
C ASN A 67 -14.85 -10.95 -10.74
N ARG A 68 -15.74 -10.04 -11.14
CA ARG A 68 -16.50 -10.17 -12.40
C ARG A 68 -15.62 -10.06 -13.65
N PHE A 69 -14.46 -9.43 -13.54
CA PHE A 69 -13.60 -9.09 -14.69
C PHE A 69 -12.26 -9.83 -14.70
N THR A 70 -11.84 -10.41 -13.58
CA THR A 70 -10.63 -11.24 -13.51
C THR A 70 -10.66 -12.13 -12.27
N SER A 71 -10.03 -13.30 -12.35
CA SER A 71 -9.79 -14.14 -11.17
C SER A 71 -8.65 -13.56 -10.34
N PHE A 72 -8.81 -13.55 -9.02
CA PHE A 72 -7.74 -13.17 -8.09
C PHE A 72 -7.03 -14.39 -7.51
N GLN A 73 -5.71 -14.38 -7.57
CA GLN A 73 -4.85 -15.36 -6.90
C GLN A 73 -4.58 -14.91 -5.47
N PRO A 74 -4.69 -15.80 -4.47
CA PRO A 74 -4.42 -15.47 -3.07
C PRO A 74 -2.99 -14.98 -2.89
N TYR A 75 -2.83 -13.79 -2.35
CA TYR A 75 -1.52 -13.20 -2.08
C TYR A 75 -1.59 -12.33 -0.83
N LYS A 76 -0.69 -12.59 0.12
CA LYS A 76 -0.49 -11.75 1.31
C LYS A 76 0.86 -11.07 1.19
N ASN A 77 0.84 -9.74 1.14
CA ASN A 77 2.07 -8.96 1.05
C ASN A 77 2.82 -9.03 2.38
N ARG A 78 4.11 -9.37 2.34
CA ARG A 78 4.99 -9.44 3.51
C ARG A 78 6.23 -8.61 3.23
N VAL A 79 6.38 -7.52 3.96
CA VAL A 79 7.49 -6.59 3.75
C VAL A 79 8.59 -6.87 4.76
N LYS A 80 9.84 -6.84 4.29
CA LYS A 80 11.02 -6.88 5.15
C LYS A 80 11.76 -5.55 5.04
N SER A 81 12.25 -5.05 6.17
CA SER A 81 13.10 -3.87 6.25
C SER A 81 14.52 -4.27 6.57
N THR A 82 15.48 -3.56 6.00
CA THR A 82 16.88 -3.69 6.39
C THR A 82 17.32 -2.40 7.05
N THR A 83 17.72 -2.48 8.31
CA THR A 83 18.18 -1.33 9.10
C THR A 83 19.27 -1.75 10.07
N ARG A 84 19.83 -0.80 10.82
CA ARG A 84 20.71 -1.12 11.94
C ARG A 84 19.86 -1.58 13.13
N GLY A 85 20.19 -2.74 13.68
CA GLY A 85 19.66 -3.19 14.96
C GLY A 85 20.13 -2.31 16.10
N ARG A 86 19.60 -2.52 17.29
CA ARG A 86 19.91 -1.70 18.48
C ARG A 86 21.41 -1.64 18.80
N TRP A 87 22.16 -2.68 18.45
CA TRP A 87 23.60 -2.80 18.75
C TRP A 87 24.50 -2.39 17.57
N GLY A 88 23.91 -1.83 16.50
CA GLY A 88 24.62 -1.20 15.38
C GLY A 88 24.87 -2.09 14.17
N GLU A 89 24.69 -3.40 14.28
CA GLU A 89 24.75 -4.37 13.17
C GLU A 89 23.62 -4.14 12.16
N ARG A 90 23.86 -4.49 10.90
CA ARG A 90 22.82 -4.47 9.87
C ARG A 90 22.01 -5.77 9.94
N GLU A 91 20.69 -5.64 10.04
CA GLU A 91 19.78 -6.76 10.21
C GLU A 91 18.55 -6.62 9.30
N VAL A 92 17.86 -7.74 9.09
CA VAL A 92 16.59 -7.80 8.37
C VAL A 92 15.47 -8.03 9.37
N PHE A 93 14.44 -7.19 9.33
CA PHE A 93 13.30 -7.22 10.23
C PHE A 93 12.00 -7.30 9.45
N SER A 94 10.94 -7.79 10.11
CA SER A 94 9.60 -7.75 9.53
C SER A 94 8.97 -6.36 9.63
N LEU A 95 8.20 -5.97 8.62
CA LEU A 95 7.28 -4.83 8.68
C LEU A 95 5.84 -5.29 8.35
N PRO A 96 4.82 -4.76 9.04
CA PRO A 96 4.91 -3.75 10.11
C PRO A 96 5.62 -4.26 11.37
N VAL A 97 6.04 -3.34 12.25
CA VAL A 97 6.66 -3.70 13.54
C VAL A 97 5.69 -4.62 14.29
N ASN A 98 6.11 -5.85 14.54
CA ASN A 98 5.31 -6.86 15.21
C ASN A 98 6.10 -7.52 16.36
N LEU A 99 5.52 -8.52 17.04
CA LEU A 99 6.18 -9.17 18.19
C LEU A 99 7.51 -9.82 17.79
N HIS A 100 7.61 -10.36 16.57
CA HIS A 100 8.87 -10.88 16.06
C HIS A 100 9.93 -9.77 15.93
N THR A 101 9.56 -8.64 15.33
CA THR A 101 10.46 -7.49 15.18
C THR A 101 10.89 -6.92 16.53
N ILE A 102 9.99 -6.81 17.50
CA ILE A 102 10.31 -6.34 18.86
C ILE A 102 11.33 -7.29 19.52
N ASN A 103 11.02 -8.58 19.57
CA ASN A 103 11.90 -9.57 20.17
C ASN A 103 13.27 -9.65 19.48
N GLN A 104 13.30 -9.57 18.15
CA GLN A 104 14.55 -9.54 17.40
C GLN A 104 15.37 -8.29 17.72
N PHE A 105 14.76 -7.11 17.59
CA PHE A 105 15.46 -5.82 17.73
C PHE A 105 16.03 -5.62 19.13
N PHE A 106 15.28 -6.01 20.17
CA PHE A 106 15.71 -5.90 21.56
C PHE A 106 16.45 -7.14 22.10
N ARG A 107 16.67 -8.18 21.26
CA ARG A 107 17.25 -9.48 21.65
C ARG A 107 16.53 -10.09 22.87
N ALA A 108 15.20 -10.12 22.82
CA ALA A 108 14.32 -10.56 23.89
C ALA A 108 13.43 -11.75 23.46
N THR A 109 12.69 -12.30 24.43
CA THR A 109 11.71 -13.39 24.22
C THR A 109 10.39 -13.09 24.92
N MET A 110 9.92 -11.85 24.77
CA MET A 110 8.68 -11.34 25.36
C MET A 110 7.45 -12.03 24.78
N ARG A 111 6.45 -12.26 25.63
CA ARG A 111 5.08 -12.57 25.26
C ARG A 111 4.34 -11.32 24.74
N PRO A 112 3.16 -11.47 24.09
CA PRO A 112 2.34 -10.34 23.62
C PRO A 112 2.05 -9.24 24.65
N ASP A 113 1.73 -9.61 25.88
CA ASP A 113 1.49 -8.71 27.02
C ASP A 113 2.77 -7.98 27.41
N GLU A 114 3.87 -8.71 27.63
CA GLU A 114 5.16 -8.13 28.02
C GLU A 114 5.70 -7.16 26.96
N ALA A 115 5.58 -7.50 25.68
CA ALA A 115 6.03 -6.62 24.59
C ALA A 115 5.17 -5.36 24.49
N ARG A 116 3.87 -5.45 24.82
CA ARG A 116 3.00 -4.28 24.87
C ARG A 116 3.45 -3.33 25.96
N ASP A 117 3.58 -3.82 27.18
CA ASP A 117 3.94 -3.02 28.34
C ASP A 117 5.34 -2.42 28.14
N PHE A 118 6.30 -3.22 27.68
CA PHE A 118 7.64 -2.75 27.33
C PHE A 118 7.63 -1.60 26.32
N ILE A 119 6.87 -1.71 25.23
CA ILE A 119 6.80 -0.65 24.22
C ILE A 119 6.05 0.58 24.73
N THR A 120 4.89 0.40 25.40
CA THR A 120 4.01 1.52 25.74
C THR A 120 4.35 2.23 27.04
N GLU A 121 5.02 1.54 27.97
CA GLU A 121 5.36 2.08 29.29
C GLU A 121 6.84 2.43 29.41
N GLU A 122 7.74 1.63 28.82
CA GLU A 122 9.19 1.85 28.97
C GLU A 122 9.83 2.57 27.77
N GLN A 123 9.46 2.20 26.54
CA GLN A 123 10.11 2.76 25.34
C GLN A 123 9.43 4.04 24.83
N ALA A 124 8.10 4.10 24.88
CA ALA A 124 7.33 5.22 24.40
C ALA A 124 7.64 6.52 25.19
N ASP A 125 7.71 7.64 24.48
CA ASP A 125 7.81 8.94 25.11
C ASP A 125 6.43 9.39 25.64
N THR A 126 6.14 9.05 26.89
CA THR A 126 4.86 9.36 27.54
C THR A 126 4.70 10.83 27.92
N SER A 127 5.74 11.66 27.76
CA SER A 127 5.65 13.11 27.96
C SER A 127 4.88 13.80 26.84
N ILE A 128 4.80 13.18 25.66
CA ILE A 128 4.05 13.67 24.49
C ILE A 128 2.59 13.27 24.63
N THR A 129 1.72 14.22 24.99
CA THR A 129 0.29 13.95 25.18
C THR A 129 -0.56 14.21 23.93
N ASP A 130 -0.15 15.15 23.08
CA ASP A 130 -0.85 15.53 21.84
C ASP A 130 0.14 15.71 20.67
N PRO A 131 0.56 14.62 20.00
CA PRO A 131 1.56 14.68 18.94
C PRO A 131 1.05 15.43 17.70
N GLN A 132 1.76 16.47 17.29
CA GLN A 132 1.43 17.28 16.11
C GLN A 132 2.16 16.79 14.87
N THR A 133 3.36 16.24 15.06
CA THR A 133 4.25 15.83 13.97
C THR A 133 4.37 14.32 13.83
N PHE A 134 4.83 13.84 12.67
CA PHE A 134 5.14 12.42 12.46
C PHE A 134 6.17 11.92 13.49
N GLU A 135 7.19 12.73 13.78
CA GLU A 135 8.22 12.39 14.76
C GLU A 135 7.63 12.22 16.16
N GLU A 136 6.88 13.20 16.66
CA GLU A 136 6.23 13.12 17.98
C GLU A 136 5.29 11.92 18.07
N GLN A 137 4.51 11.68 17.01
CA GLN A 137 3.60 10.54 16.95
C GLN A 137 4.37 9.19 16.99
N ALA A 138 5.54 9.11 16.38
CA ALA A 138 6.39 7.92 16.42
C ALA A 138 7.03 7.73 17.80
N LEU A 139 7.64 8.77 18.35
CA LEU A 139 8.27 8.74 19.67
C LEU A 139 7.27 8.34 20.75
N ARG A 140 6.06 8.89 20.70
CA ARG A 140 4.96 8.55 21.61
C ARG A 140 4.46 7.11 21.46
N PHE A 141 4.61 6.50 20.29
CA PHE A 141 3.99 5.21 19.98
C PHE A 141 4.96 4.02 20.07
N VAL A 142 6.20 4.20 19.65
CA VAL A 142 7.22 3.12 19.57
C VAL A 142 8.53 3.46 20.26
N GLY A 143 8.69 4.69 20.75
CA GLY A 143 9.94 5.15 21.34
C GLY A 143 11.02 5.50 20.31
N ARG A 144 12.13 6.04 20.80
CA ARG A 144 13.22 6.57 19.99
C ARG A 144 13.93 5.50 19.17
N ASP A 145 14.31 4.39 19.79
CA ASP A 145 15.12 3.35 19.15
C ASP A 145 14.41 2.79 17.89
N LEU A 146 13.13 2.43 18.01
CA LEU A 146 12.34 1.93 16.87
C LEU A 146 12.01 3.03 15.85
N TYR A 147 11.71 4.25 16.30
CA TYR A 147 11.50 5.39 15.41
C TYR A 147 12.71 5.62 14.49
N GLU A 148 13.91 5.69 15.07
CA GLU A 148 15.14 5.94 14.34
C GLU A 148 15.50 4.78 13.41
N ALA A 149 15.31 3.53 13.87
CA ALA A 149 15.61 2.34 13.09
C ALA A 149 14.67 2.16 11.88
N PHE A 150 13.36 2.36 12.06
CA PHE A 150 12.37 1.95 11.04
C PHE A 150 11.71 3.09 10.29
N PHE A 151 11.64 4.29 10.87
CA PHE A 151 10.80 5.36 10.33
C PHE A 151 11.60 6.59 9.90
N LYS A 152 12.47 7.14 10.76
CA LYS A 152 13.14 8.42 10.53
C LYS A 152 13.81 8.51 9.15
N GLY A 153 14.77 7.63 8.89
CA GLY A 153 15.54 7.64 7.64
C GLY A 153 14.70 7.33 6.40
N TYR A 154 13.70 6.44 6.54
CA TYR A 154 12.80 6.11 5.43
C TYR A 154 11.89 7.29 5.08
N THR A 155 11.30 7.92 6.10
CA THR A 155 10.42 9.09 5.92
C THR A 155 11.18 10.25 5.28
N MET A 156 12.40 10.56 5.74
CA MET A 156 13.23 11.61 5.11
C MET A 156 13.51 11.32 3.64
N LYS A 157 13.83 10.06 3.30
CA LYS A 157 14.07 9.66 1.92
C LYS A 157 12.81 9.74 1.05
N GLN A 158 11.66 9.34 1.60
CA GLN A 158 10.40 9.31 0.86
C GLN A 158 9.81 10.70 0.62
N TRP A 159 9.93 11.60 1.61
CA TRP A 159 9.27 12.91 1.59
C TRP A 159 10.23 14.08 1.32
N GLY A 160 11.54 13.86 1.39
CA GLY A 160 12.55 14.90 1.17
C GLY A 160 12.67 15.92 2.30
N CYS A 161 12.01 15.71 3.44
CA CYS A 161 12.01 16.61 4.60
C CYS A 161 12.08 15.85 5.94
N HIS A 162 12.35 16.55 7.03
CA HIS A 162 12.45 15.92 8.36
C HIS A 162 11.05 15.49 8.86
N PRO A 163 10.89 14.37 9.60
CA PRO A 163 9.58 13.93 10.08
C PRO A 163 8.90 14.90 11.07
N SER A 164 9.65 15.82 11.67
CA SER A 164 9.10 16.93 12.47
C SER A 164 8.34 17.97 11.62
N GLU A 165 8.50 17.96 10.30
CA GLU A 165 7.82 18.87 9.37
C GLU A 165 6.57 18.22 8.73
N LEU A 166 6.31 16.95 9.07
CA LEU A 166 5.19 16.18 8.54
C LEU A 166 4.09 16.05 9.59
N PRO A 167 2.80 16.09 9.21
CA PRO A 167 1.70 15.95 10.15
C PRO A 167 1.63 14.53 10.75
N ALA A 168 1.25 14.44 12.03
CA ALA A 168 1.08 13.17 12.76
C ALA A 168 0.15 12.16 12.05
N SER A 169 -0.81 12.64 11.25
CA SER A 169 -1.76 11.80 10.52
C SER A 169 -1.13 10.83 9.52
N ILE A 170 0.09 11.10 9.04
CA ILE A 170 0.80 10.22 8.11
C ILE A 170 1.18 8.90 8.79
N LEU A 171 1.57 8.92 10.07
CA LEU A 171 1.98 7.70 10.79
C LEU A 171 0.79 6.84 11.26
N LYS A 172 -0.41 7.41 11.40
CA LYS A 172 -1.63 6.69 11.86
C LYS A 172 -1.97 5.45 11.02
N ARG A 173 -1.36 5.27 9.86
CA ARG A 173 -1.57 4.16 8.93
C ARG A 173 -0.73 2.91 9.22
N LEU A 174 0.33 3.01 10.04
CA LEU A 174 1.24 1.88 10.30
C LEU A 174 1.02 1.30 11.72
N PRO A 175 0.40 0.11 11.84
CA PRO A 175 0.13 -0.49 13.14
C PRO A 175 1.39 -1.10 13.75
N VAL A 176 1.53 -1.00 15.07
CA VAL A 176 2.42 -1.89 15.85
C VAL A 176 1.59 -3.08 16.31
N ARG A 177 2.12 -4.29 16.12
CA ARG A 177 1.41 -5.53 16.45
C ARG A 177 2.10 -6.26 17.59
N PHE A 178 1.33 -6.72 18.55
CA PHE A 178 1.81 -7.58 19.63
C PHE A 178 1.48 -9.06 19.35
N ASN A 179 1.60 -9.45 18.08
CA ASN A 179 1.49 -10.83 17.62
C ASN A 179 2.52 -11.08 16.49
N TYR A 180 2.56 -12.30 15.96
CA TYR A 180 3.53 -12.69 14.91
C TYR A 180 3.01 -12.46 13.48
N ASP A 181 1.87 -11.81 13.29
CA ASP A 181 1.32 -11.57 11.95
C ASP A 181 2.17 -10.52 11.21
N ASP A 182 2.79 -10.96 10.11
CA ASP A 182 3.62 -10.13 9.23
C ASP A 182 2.92 -9.71 7.92
N ASN A 183 1.60 -9.92 7.82
CA ASN A 183 0.81 -9.42 6.71
C ASN A 183 0.84 -7.89 6.67
N TYR A 184 1.26 -7.26 5.58
CA TYR A 184 1.38 -5.82 5.53
C TYR A 184 0.03 -5.09 5.65
N PHE A 185 -1.05 -5.76 5.23
CA PHE A 185 -2.42 -5.23 5.28
C PHE A 185 -3.29 -6.01 6.26
N PHE A 186 -4.29 -5.35 6.87
CA PHE A 186 -5.24 -5.98 7.79
C PHE A 186 -6.56 -6.41 7.13
N HIS A 187 -6.74 -6.10 5.84
CA HIS A 187 -8.01 -6.32 5.15
C HIS A 187 -8.30 -7.80 4.89
N ARG A 188 -9.60 -8.17 4.91
CA ARG A 188 -10.15 -9.51 4.67
C ARG A 188 -9.80 -10.04 3.28
N PHE A 189 -10.04 -9.26 2.24
CA PHE A 189 -9.79 -9.67 0.86
C PHE A 189 -8.43 -9.15 0.40
N GLN A 190 -7.56 -10.06 -0.02
CA GLN A 190 -6.23 -9.75 -0.55
C GLN A 190 -5.89 -10.72 -1.67
N GLY A 191 -5.32 -10.19 -2.75
CA GLY A 191 -4.93 -11.02 -3.88
C GLY A 191 -4.27 -10.21 -4.98
N MET A 192 -3.88 -10.92 -6.03
CA MET A 192 -3.37 -10.33 -7.26
C MET A 192 -4.22 -10.81 -8.43
N PRO A 193 -4.58 -9.94 -9.39
CA PRO A 193 -5.28 -10.37 -10.60
C PRO A 193 -4.39 -11.34 -11.38
N GLU A 194 -4.92 -12.54 -11.68
CA GLU A 194 -4.15 -13.66 -12.27
C GLU A 194 -3.44 -13.28 -13.57
N HIS A 195 -4.06 -12.40 -14.35
CA HIS A 195 -3.55 -11.93 -15.64
C HIS A 195 -3.13 -10.46 -15.61
N GLY A 196 -2.91 -9.90 -14.42
CA GLY A 196 -2.47 -8.54 -14.23
C GLY A 196 -3.61 -7.53 -14.25
N TYR A 197 -3.32 -6.34 -13.73
CA TYR A 197 -4.29 -5.26 -13.62
C TYR A 197 -4.72 -4.73 -14.98
N THR A 198 -3.82 -4.68 -15.97
CA THR A 198 -4.18 -4.22 -17.33
C THR A 198 -5.31 -5.05 -17.92
N ARG A 199 -5.22 -6.38 -17.82
CA ARG A 199 -6.28 -7.29 -18.30
C ARG A 199 -7.60 -7.11 -17.56
N MET A 200 -7.55 -6.89 -16.24
CA MET A 200 -8.75 -6.58 -15.46
C MET A 200 -9.42 -5.28 -15.94
N ILE A 201 -8.64 -4.24 -16.17
CA ILE A 201 -9.16 -2.93 -16.61
C ILE A 201 -9.68 -3.00 -18.05
N GLU A 202 -9.03 -3.75 -18.93
CA GLU A 202 -9.55 -4.06 -20.27
C GLU A 202 -10.92 -4.74 -20.17
N GLY A 203 -11.08 -5.76 -19.31
CA GLY A 203 -12.37 -6.40 -19.04
C GLY A 203 -13.42 -5.41 -18.50
N ILE A 204 -13.03 -4.49 -17.61
CA ILE A 204 -13.92 -3.42 -17.13
C ILE A 204 -14.31 -2.45 -18.25
N LEU A 205 -13.47 -2.22 -19.26
CA LEU A 205 -13.77 -1.33 -20.37
C LEU A 205 -14.44 -2.03 -21.56
N ASP A 206 -14.45 -3.36 -21.60
CA ASP A 206 -15.05 -4.17 -22.67
C ASP A 206 -16.59 -4.14 -22.63
N HIS A 207 -17.17 -3.09 -23.20
CA HIS A 207 -18.61 -2.90 -23.31
C HIS A 207 -18.94 -2.25 -24.66
N PRO A 208 -20.03 -2.66 -25.35
CA PRO A 208 -20.39 -2.11 -26.67
C PRO A 208 -20.68 -0.60 -26.67
N ARG A 209 -20.98 -0.01 -25.51
CA ARG A 209 -21.20 1.44 -25.35
C ARG A 209 -19.97 2.22 -24.87
N ILE A 210 -18.82 1.55 -24.69
CA ILE A 210 -17.57 2.19 -24.28
C ILE A 210 -16.62 2.23 -25.48
N THR A 211 -16.20 3.44 -25.86
CA THR A 211 -15.08 3.65 -26.79
C THR A 211 -13.86 4.07 -25.99
N VAL A 212 -12.74 3.36 -26.16
CA VAL A 212 -11.45 3.73 -25.56
C VAL A 212 -10.57 4.41 -26.61
N ARG A 213 -9.97 5.56 -26.26
CA ARG A 213 -8.96 6.25 -27.07
C ARG A 213 -7.72 6.50 -26.23
N LEU A 214 -6.63 5.84 -26.58
CA LEU A 214 -5.33 5.99 -25.93
C LEU A 214 -4.49 7.02 -26.70
N GLU A 215 -3.37 7.43 -26.13
CA GLU A 215 -2.49 8.47 -26.69
C GLU A 215 -3.27 9.76 -27.07
N THR A 216 -4.33 10.05 -26.33
CA THR A 216 -5.27 11.13 -26.61
C THR A 216 -5.32 12.05 -25.40
N VAL A 217 -4.64 13.20 -25.50
CA VAL A 217 -4.76 14.27 -24.51
C VAL A 217 -6.15 14.87 -24.60
N PHE A 218 -6.84 14.96 -23.46
CA PHE A 218 -8.12 15.66 -23.40
C PHE A 218 -7.90 17.16 -23.57
N ASP A 219 -8.56 17.74 -24.57
CA ASP A 219 -8.64 19.17 -24.78
C ASP A 219 -10.08 19.64 -24.49
N ARG A 220 -10.19 20.74 -23.73
CA ARG A 220 -11.47 21.37 -23.36
C ARG A 220 -11.83 22.53 -24.30
N SER A 221 -10.89 22.96 -25.14
CA SER A 221 -11.03 24.14 -25.99
C SER A 221 -12.11 24.02 -27.07
#